data_AF-A0A1Y1S3T4-F1
#
_entry.id   AF-A0A1Y1S3T4-F1
#
_cell.length_a   1.000
_cell.length_b   1.000
_cell.length_c   1.000
_cell.angle_alpha   90.00
_cell.angle_beta   90.00
_cell.angle_gamma   90.00
#
_symmetry.space_group_name_H-M   'P 1'
#
loop_
_entity.id
_entity.type
_entity.pdbx_description
1 polymer ?
#
loop_
_entity_poly.entity_id
_entity_poly.type
_entity_poly.pdbx_seq_one_letter_code
_entity_poly.pdbx_strand_id
1 'polypeptide(L)' 'NQSCKTILSTALSRVKSMNEKQMIELCLNAMKNAHPEENELKKDEIECYLMRVGEKTMRISEF' A
#
# COMPACT_ATOMS: atom_id res chain seq x y z
N ASN A 1 -6.86 -4.40 -15.50
CA ASN A 1 -7.49 -3.63 -14.41
C ASN A 1 -7.94 -4.61 -13.32
N GLN A 2 -7.16 -4.77 -12.24
CA GLN A 2 -7.52 -5.64 -11.11
C GLN A 2 -7.84 -4.75 -9.90
N SER A 3 -8.92 -5.05 -9.19
CA SER A 3 -9.27 -4.28 -7.99
C SER A 3 -8.19 -4.41 -6.89
N CYS A 4 -8.06 -3.39 -6.03
CA CYS A 4 -7.18 -3.46 -4.85
C CYS A 4 -7.44 -4.72 -4.02
N LYS A 5 -8.72 -5.08 -3.83
CA LYS A 5 -9.14 -6.27 -3.06
C LYS A 5 -8.53 -7.55 -3.63
N THR A 6 -8.54 -7.70 -4.96
CA THR A 6 -7.98 -8.87 -5.63
C THR A 6 -6.48 -8.99 -5.36
N ILE A 7 -5.73 -7.91 -5.55
CA ILE A 7 -4.28 -7.87 -5.38
C ILE A 7 -3.90 -8.20 -3.93
N LEU A 8 -4.52 -7.52 -2.96
CA LEU A 8 -4.26 -7.73 -1.54
C LEU A 8 -4.63 -9.16 -1.08
N SER A 9 -5.74 -9.72 -1.59
CA SER A 9 -6.15 -11.08 -1.26
C SER A 9 -5.14 -12.13 -1.76
N THR A 10 -4.53 -11.92 -2.93
CA THR A 10 -3.49 -12.84 -3.46
C THR A 10 -2.15 -12.76 -2.72
N ALA A 11 -1.91 -11.64 -2.02
CA ALA A 11 -0.70 -11.43 -1.22
C ALA A 11 -0.87 -11.88 0.24
N LEU A 12 -2.10 -12.15 0.70
CA LEU A 12 -2.43 -12.43 2.10
C LEU A 12 -1.56 -13.53 2.72
N SER A 13 -1.26 -14.59 1.97
CA SER A 13 -0.40 -15.71 2.43
C SER A 13 1.04 -15.30 2.72
N ARG A 14 1.52 -14.21 2.11
CA ARG A 14 2.89 -13.69 2.22
C ARG A 14 3.02 -12.51 3.18
N VAL A 15 1.90 -11.93 3.63
CA VAL A 15 1.88 -10.74 4.52
C VAL A 15 2.73 -10.96 5.77
N LYS A 16 2.68 -12.14 6.40
CA LYS A 16 3.46 -12.43 7.61
C LYS A 16 4.98 -12.38 7.41
N SER A 17 5.44 -12.54 6.17
CA SER A 17 6.88 -12.51 5.81
C SER A 17 7.34 -11.16 5.26
N MET A 18 6.42 -10.23 5.04
CA MET A 18 6.74 -8.91 4.51
C MET A 18 7.26 -7.99 5.61
N ASN A 19 8.31 -7.25 5.29
CA ASN A 19 8.66 -6.07 6.08
C ASN A 19 7.76 -4.88 5.69
N GLU A 20 7.86 -3.80 6.45
CA GLU A 20 7.02 -2.61 6.29
C GLU A 20 7.12 -2.00 4.90
N LYS A 21 8.34 -1.88 4.35
CA LYS A 21 8.57 -1.35 3.01
C LYS A 21 7.85 -2.20 1.95
N GLN A 22 7.95 -3.52 2.04
CA GLN A 22 7.27 -4.45 1.14
C GLN A 22 5.74 -4.35 1.25
N MET A 23 5.21 -4.14 2.45
CA MET A 23 3.76 -3.93 2.64
C MET A 23 3.31 -2.61 2.02
N ILE A 24 4.07 -1.52 2.19
CA ILE A 24 3.77 -0.22 1.60
C ILE A 24 3.79 -0.31 0.07
N GLU A 25 4.84 -0.91 -0.51
CA GLU A 25 4.94 -1.13 -1.95
C GLU A 25 3.78 -1.96 -2.50
N LEU A 26 3.36 -3.01 -1.80
CA LEU A 26 2.19 -3.81 -2.17
C LEU A 26 0.91 -2.96 -2.21
N CYS A 27 0.66 -2.15 -1.19
CA CYS A 27 -0.50 -1.27 -1.12
C CYS A 27 -0.49 -0.22 -2.25
N LEU A 28 0.67 0.41 -2.52
CA LEU A 28 0.83 1.36 -3.62
C LEU A 28 0.57 0.72 -4.98
N ASN A 29 1.13 -0.47 -5.21
CA ASN A 29 0.91 -1.22 -6.44
C ASN A 29 -0.56 -1.61 -6.61
N ALA A 30 -1.23 -1.99 -5.52
CA ALA A 30 -2.66 -2.30 -5.55
C ALA A 30 -3.49 -1.08 -5.98
N MET A 31 -3.19 0.10 -5.43
CA MET A 31 -3.86 1.35 -5.81
C MET A 31 -3.59 1.74 -7.27
N LYS A 32 -2.32 1.72 -7.71
CA LYS A 32 -1.97 2.01 -9.12
C LYS A 32 -2.70 1.10 -10.11
N ASN A 33 -2.83 -0.18 -9.78
CA ASN A 33 -3.50 -1.14 -10.65
C ASN A 33 -5.02 -0.98 -10.70
N ALA A 34 -5.63 -0.37 -9.67
CA ALA A 34 -7.05 -0.05 -9.65
C ALA A 34 -7.37 1.27 -10.38
N HIS A 35 -6.37 2.14 -10.56
CA HIS A 35 -6.46 3.43 -11.24
C HIS A 35 -5.49 3.53 -12.45
N PRO A 36 -5.59 2.65 -13.46
CA PRO A 36 -4.62 2.60 -14.56
C PRO A 36 -4.69 3.79 -15.53
N GLU A 37 -5.77 4.59 -15.48
CA GLU A 37 -5.95 5.77 -16.34
C GLU A 37 -5.33 7.04 -15.75
N GLU A 38 -5.05 7.03 -14.44
CA GLU A 38 -4.23 8.05 -13.78
C GLU A 38 -2.77 7.65 -14.03
N ASN A 39 -2.19 8.20 -15.10
CA ASN A 39 -0.84 7.90 -15.61
C ASN A 39 0.22 7.68 -14.52
N GLU A 40 0.12 8.42 -13.41
CA GLU A 40 0.75 8.09 -12.14
C GLU A 40 -0.15 8.63 -11.02
N LEU A 41 -0.59 7.79 -10.06
CA LEU A 41 -1.11 8.28 -8.78
C LEU A 41 -0.07 9.24 -8.20
N LYS A 42 -0.40 10.53 -8.06
CA LYS A 42 0.60 11.50 -7.65
C LYS A 42 0.92 11.31 -6.17
N LYS A 43 2.17 11.56 -5.78
CA LYS A 43 2.61 11.36 -4.39
C LYS A 43 1.84 12.24 -3.39
N ASP A 44 1.34 13.39 -3.83
CA ASP A 44 0.51 14.31 -3.06
C ASP A 44 -0.95 13.86 -2.91
N GLU A 45 -1.40 12.87 -3.67
CA GLU A 45 -2.75 12.31 -3.62
C GLU A 45 -2.85 11.07 -2.70
N ILE A 46 -1.71 10.56 -2.22
CA ILE A 46 -1.64 9.38 -1.36
C ILE A 46 -1.10 9.75 0.01
N GLU A 47 -1.89 9.43 1.04
CA GLU A 47 -1.41 9.45 2.42
C GLU A 47 -1.11 8.03 2.91
N CYS A 48 0.06 7.84 3.52
CA CYS A 48 0.46 6.58 4.11
C CYS A 48 0.66 6.75 5.62
N TYR A 49 0.04 5.86 6.40
CA TYR A 49 0.15 5.83 7.86
C TYR A 49 0.53 4.42 8.32
N LEU A 50 1.44 4.34 9.29
CA LEU A 50 1.84 3.12 9.95
C LEU A 50 1.37 3.12 11.39
N MET A 51 0.71 2.03 11.80
CA MET A 51 0.20 1.83 13.15
C MET A 51 0.75 0.51 13.70
N ARG A 52 1.38 0.56 14.87
CA ARG A 52 1.84 -0.61 15.62
C ARG A 52 1.17 -0.65 16.99
N VAL A 53 1.00 -1.85 17.54
CA VAL A 53 0.37 -2.02 18.85
C VAL A 53 1.23 -1.34 19.92
N GLY A 54 0.64 -0.41 20.66
CA GLY A 54 1.33 0.34 21.73
C GLY A 54 2.15 1.54 21.26
N GLU A 55 2.20 1.82 19.95
CA GLU A 55 2.91 2.98 19.40
C GLU A 55 1.94 4.05 18.90
N LYS A 56 2.43 5.29 18.78
CA LYS A 56 1.68 6.35 18.11
C LYS A 56 1.65 6.09 16.61
N THR A 57 0.54 6.43 15.97
CA THR A 57 0.43 6.44 14.50
C THR A 57 1.50 7.36 13.91
N MET A 58 2.22 6.86 12.92
CA MET A 58 3.25 7.62 12.21
C MET A 58 2.83 7.83 10.75
N ARG A 59 2.92 9.07 10.28
CA ARG A 59 2.75 9.38 8.85
C ARG A 59 4.06 9.05 8.13
N ILE A 60 3.97 8.27 7.05
CA ILE A 60 5.10 8.00 6.17
C ILE A 60 5.03 9.02 5.03
N SER A 61 5.96 9.97 5.04
CA SER A 61 6.05 11.04 4.04
C SER A 61 6.86 10.65 2.80
N GLU A 62 7.63 9.57 2.88
CA GLU A 62 8.50 9.11 1.80
C GLU A 62 8.33 7.61 1.57
N PHE A 63 7.86 7.28 0.37
CA PHE A 63 7.76 5.92 -0.17
C PHE A 63 7.99 5.92 -1.68
#